data_AF-A0A8J5C9G3-F1
#
_entry.id   AF-A0A8J5C9G3-F1
#
_cell.length_a   1.000
_cell.length_b   1.000
_cell.length_c   1.000
_cell.angle_alpha   90.00
_cell.angle_beta   90.00
_cell.angle_gamma   90.00
#
_symmetry.space_group_name_H-M   'P 1'
#
loop_
_entity.id
_entity.type
_entity.pdbx_description
1 polymer ?
#
loop_
_entity_poly.entity_id
_entity_poly.type
_entity_poly.pdbx_seq_one_letter_code
_entity_poly.pdbx_strand_id
1 'polypeptide(L)'
;MLISSSAASTSRVEVRSVWAHNLDEEFALIRSAVPFHPFVALDTEYPGVVVASKNPYCTLTLPQRYELIRANVEALRIVQVGLTLSDAAGNLPCAIYSDGTCAFTITLRAIFFNLSSRHLGL
;
A
#
# COMPACT_ATOMS: atom_id res chain seq x y z
N MET A 1 -8.54 -30.59 -35.81
CA MET A 1 -8.60 -29.34 -35.03
C MET A 1 -9.25 -29.66 -33.69
N LEU A 2 -8.45 -29.84 -32.64
CA LEU A 2 -8.93 -29.85 -31.26
C LEU A 2 -7.89 -29.05 -30.47
N ILE A 3 -8.18 -27.76 -30.29
CA ILE A 3 -7.41 -26.92 -29.39
C ILE A 3 -7.83 -27.39 -28.00
N SER A 4 -6.92 -28.06 -27.28
CA SER A 4 -7.08 -28.30 -25.86
C SER A 4 -7.16 -26.94 -25.18
N SER A 5 -8.35 -26.52 -24.77
CA SER A 5 -8.53 -25.31 -23.99
C SER A 5 -7.94 -25.61 -22.61
N SER A 6 -6.69 -25.22 -22.37
CA SER A 6 -6.23 -25.07 -20.99
C SER A 6 -7.17 -24.04 -20.37
N ALA A 7 -7.99 -24.47 -19.41
CA ALA A 7 -8.83 -23.56 -18.65
C ALA A 7 -7.93 -22.47 -18.12
N ALA A 8 -8.06 -21.25 -18.65
CA ALA A 8 -7.43 -20.09 -18.06
C ALA A 8 -8.05 -19.99 -16.67
N SER A 9 -7.32 -20.44 -15.64
CA SER A 9 -7.68 -20.18 -14.27
C SER A 9 -7.77 -18.67 -14.16
N THR A 10 -8.99 -18.14 -14.03
CA THR A 10 -9.22 -16.71 -13.85
C THR A 10 -8.61 -16.33 -12.51
N SER A 11 -7.34 -15.95 -12.53
CA SER A 11 -6.62 -15.48 -11.35
C SER A 11 -7.35 -14.24 -10.86
N ARG A 12 -8.03 -14.39 -9.73
CA ARG A 12 -8.75 -13.30 -9.11
C ARG A 12 -7.75 -12.47 -8.31
N VAL A 13 -7.68 -11.18 -8.61
CA VAL A 13 -6.92 -10.20 -7.85
C VAL A 13 -7.67 -9.92 -6.54
N GLU A 14 -7.02 -10.18 -5.41
CA GLU A 14 -7.57 -9.87 -4.08
C GLU A 14 -6.83 -8.70 -3.41
N VAL A 15 -7.61 -7.77 -2.86
CA VAL A 15 -7.13 -6.66 -2.03
C VAL A 15 -7.34 -7.02 -0.56
N ARG A 16 -6.25 -7.17 0.19
CA ARG A 16 -6.25 -7.54 1.60
C ARG A 16 -6.26 -6.29 2.47
N SER A 17 -7.26 -6.20 3.35
CA SER A 17 -7.35 -5.10 4.32
C SER A 17 -6.53 -5.45 5.56
N VAL A 18 -5.56 -4.60 5.89
CA VAL A 18 -4.71 -4.79 7.06
C VAL A 18 -5.00 -3.76 8.12
N TRP A 19 -5.14 -4.26 9.34
CA TRP A 19 -5.47 -3.58 10.57
C TRP A 19 -4.48 -4.00 11.66
N ALA A 20 -4.61 -3.41 12.86
CA ALA A 20 -3.70 -3.71 13.96
C ALA A 20 -3.66 -5.20 14.36
N HIS A 21 -4.77 -5.93 14.23
CA HIS A 21 -4.87 -7.32 14.67
C HIS A 21 -4.25 -8.33 13.69
N ASN A 22 -4.14 -8.01 12.40
CA ASN A 22 -3.58 -8.90 11.38
C ASN A 22 -2.30 -8.35 10.74
N LEU A 23 -1.74 -7.24 11.27
CA LEU A 23 -0.54 -6.62 10.73
C LEU A 23 0.63 -7.60 10.60
N ASP A 24 0.92 -8.34 11.67
CA ASP A 24 2.07 -9.24 11.72
C ASP A 24 1.93 -10.43 10.74
N GLU A 25 0.71 -10.94 10.59
CA GLU A 25 0.38 -12.02 9.66
C GLU A 25 0.58 -11.57 8.21
N GLU A 26 0.06 -10.40 7.86
CA GLU A 26 0.16 -9.83 6.52
C GLU A 26 1.62 -9.43 6.18
N PHE A 27 2.37 -8.91 7.16
CA PHE A 27 3.80 -8.65 7.00
C PHE A 27 4.62 -9.94 6.85
N ALA A 28 4.23 -11.06 7.47
CA ALA A 28 4.85 -12.35 7.23
C ALA A 28 4.65 -12.81 5.77
N LEU A 29 3.45 -12.63 5.22
CA LEU A 29 3.17 -12.90 3.81
C LEU A 29 4.02 -12.01 2.88
N ILE A 30 4.08 -10.71 3.14
CA ILE A 30 4.95 -9.77 2.40
C ILE A 30 6.40 -10.25 2.41
N ARG A 31 6.95 -10.55 3.59
CA ARG A 31 8.34 -11.03 3.73
C ARG A 31 8.62 -12.29 2.90
N SER A 32 7.64 -13.20 2.81
CA SER A 32 7.77 -14.41 2.00
C SER A 32 7.66 -14.16 0.49
N ALA A 33 6.92 -13.12 0.08
CA ALA A 33 6.69 -12.78 -1.32
C ALA A 33 7.81 -11.92 -1.95
N VAL A 34 8.42 -11.00 -1.20
CA VAL A 34 9.47 -10.06 -1.66
C VAL A 34 10.62 -10.72 -2.44
N PRO A 35 11.18 -11.89 -2.04
CA PRO A 35 12.26 -12.53 -2.78
C PRO A 35 11.89 -12.92 -4.23
N PHE A 36 10.60 -13.18 -4.49
CA PHE A 36 10.10 -13.60 -5.81
C PHE A 36 9.42 -12.46 -6.57
N HIS A 37 8.87 -11.48 -5.84
CA HIS A 37 8.15 -10.32 -6.38
C HIS A 37 8.73 -9.02 -5.79
N PRO A 38 9.94 -8.62 -6.22
CA PRO A 38 10.70 -7.55 -5.56
C PRO A 38 10.30 -6.12 -5.97
N PHE A 39 9.41 -5.96 -6.95
CA PHE A 39 8.93 -4.65 -7.37
C PHE A 39 7.74 -4.23 -6.51
N VAL A 40 7.74 -3.01 -5.99
CA VAL A 40 6.67 -2.51 -5.10
C VAL A 40 6.07 -1.24 -5.67
N ALA A 41 4.76 -1.25 -5.91
CA ALA A 41 3.97 -0.04 -6.11
C ALA A 41 3.40 0.42 -4.76
N LEU A 42 3.53 1.72 -4.48
CA LEU A 42 3.14 2.37 -3.23
C LEU A 42 2.13 3.48 -3.54
N ASP A 43 1.06 3.53 -2.76
CA ASP A 43 0.10 4.62 -2.77
C ASP A 43 -0.24 5.03 -1.33
N THR A 44 -0.60 6.29 -1.10
CA THR A 44 -0.92 6.79 0.25
C THR A 44 -2.10 7.74 0.22
N GLU A 45 -3.01 7.58 1.18
CA GLU A 45 -4.13 8.50 1.39
C GLU A 45 -3.92 9.28 2.69
N TYR A 46 -4.18 10.58 2.64
CA TYR A 46 -4.06 11.52 3.77
C TYR A 46 -5.19 12.56 3.70
N PRO A 47 -5.51 13.27 4.80
CA PRO A 47 -6.70 14.11 4.87
C PRO A 47 -6.51 15.48 4.18
N GLY A 48 -6.22 15.47 2.89
CA GLY A 48 -6.13 16.65 2.05
C GLY A 48 -4.93 17.55 2.34
N VAL A 49 -5.08 18.87 2.14
CA VAL A 49 -4.00 19.86 2.27
C VAL A 49 -4.39 20.89 3.33
N VAL A 50 -3.52 21.11 4.31
CA VAL A 50 -3.72 22.07 5.42
C VAL A 50 -2.87 23.32 5.23
N VAL A 51 -1.67 23.17 4.67
CA VAL A 51 -0.80 24.30 4.33
C VAL A 51 -0.90 24.55 2.83
N ALA A 52 -1.40 25.71 2.44
CA ALA A 52 -1.55 26.11 1.05
C ALA A 52 -0.65 27.30 0.70
N SER A 53 -0.12 27.30 -0.53
CA SER A 53 0.59 28.45 -1.09
C SER A 53 -0.40 29.52 -1.55
N LYS A 54 -0.01 30.80 -1.45
CA LYS A 54 -0.74 31.93 -2.04
C LYS A 54 -0.72 31.90 -3.58
N ASN A 55 0.35 31.38 -4.15
CA ASN A 55 0.52 31.22 -5.59
C ASN A 55 0.09 29.82 -6.03
N PRO A 56 -0.41 29.64 -7.27
CA PRO A 56 -0.74 28.32 -7.82
C PRO A 56 0.45 27.35 -7.74
N TYR A 57 0.20 26.09 -7.43
CA TYR A 57 1.28 25.08 -7.26
C TYR A 57 2.21 24.99 -8.47
N CYS A 58 1.66 25.10 -9.69
CA CYS A 58 2.41 25.04 -10.94
C CYS A 58 3.39 26.21 -11.12
N THR A 59 3.21 27.34 -10.43
CA THR A 59 4.10 28.51 -10.54
C THR A 59 5.20 28.52 -9.47
N LEU A 60 5.14 27.62 -8.49
CA LEU A 60 6.16 27.47 -7.47
C LEU A 60 7.45 26.86 -8.03
N THR A 61 8.58 27.33 -7.53
CA THR A 61 9.89 26.71 -7.75
C THR A 61 9.98 25.34 -7.06
N LEU A 62 10.89 24.47 -7.48
CA LEU A 62 11.06 23.15 -6.86
C LEU A 62 11.31 23.21 -5.33
N PRO A 63 12.17 24.10 -4.79
CA PRO A 63 12.33 24.24 -3.35
C PRO A 63 11.04 24.65 -2.64
N GLN A 64 10.27 25.57 -3.20
CA GLN A 64 8.99 25.99 -2.62
C GLN A 64 7.95 24.87 -2.63
N ARG A 65 7.91 24.05 -3.69
CA ARG A 65 7.04 22.87 -3.75
C ARG A 65 7.41 21.85 -2.69
N TYR A 66 8.71 21.61 -2.51
CA TYR A 66 9.20 20.69 -1.49
C TYR A 66 8.80 21.16 -0.09
N GLU A 67 9.04 22.42 0.26
CA GLU A 67 8.66 22.95 1.59
C GLU A 67 7.14 22.92 1.81
N LEU A 68 6.34 23.17 0.78
CA LEU A 68 4.88 23.06 0.87
C LEU A 68 4.42 21.62 1.15
N ILE A 69 4.97 20.64 0.42
CA ILE A 69 4.67 19.22 0.64
C ILE A 69 5.14 18.82 2.04
N ARG A 70 6.37 19.17 2.41
CA ARG A 70 6.96 18.88 3.72
C ARG A 70 6.08 19.40 4.86
N ALA A 71 5.64 20.66 4.79
CA ALA A 71 4.78 21.25 5.82
C ALA A 71 3.45 20.49 5.97
N ASN A 72 2.88 19.98 4.87
CA ASN A 72 1.67 19.14 4.94
C ASN A 72 1.97 17.74 5.50
N VAL A 73 3.08 17.12 5.10
CA VAL A 73 3.49 15.80 5.61
C VAL A 73 3.77 15.84 7.10
N GLU A 74 4.37 16.91 7.61
CA GLU A 74 4.61 17.10 9.04
C GLU A 74 3.32 17.40 9.83
N ALA A 75 2.35 18.07 9.21
CA ALA A 75 1.09 18.44 9.87
C ALA A 75 0.01 17.35 9.83
N LEU A 76 0.09 16.42 8.87
CA LEU A 76 -0.97 15.45 8.61
C LEU A 76 -0.57 14.03 8.97
N ARG A 77 -1.58 13.24 9.35
CA ARG A 77 -1.43 11.81 9.59
C ARG A 77 -1.92 11.05 8.36
N ILE A 78 -1.14 10.05 7.96
CA ILE A 78 -1.54 9.10 6.92
C ILE A 78 -2.79 8.33 7.36
N VAL A 79 -3.73 8.14 6.44
CA VAL A 79 -4.97 7.37 6.61
C VAL A 79 -4.80 5.95 6.05
N GLN A 80 -4.14 5.81 4.91
CA GLN A 80 -3.94 4.52 4.25
C GLN A 80 -2.58 4.47 3.54
N VAL A 81 -1.99 3.27 3.50
CA VAL A 81 -0.86 2.94 2.64
C VAL A 81 -1.25 1.71 1.80
N GLY A 82 -1.27 1.86 0.48
CA GLY A 82 -1.43 0.76 -0.46
C GLY A 82 -0.09 0.19 -0.89
N LEU A 83 0.08 -1.12 -0.83
CA LEU A 83 1.25 -1.85 -1.30
C LEU A 83 0.84 -2.94 -2.28
N THR A 84 1.52 -2.98 -3.42
CA THR A 84 1.36 -4.04 -4.42
C THR A 84 2.74 -4.54 -4.82
N LEU A 85 2.99 -5.84 -4.68
CA LEU A 85 4.28 -6.47 -5.04
C LEU A 85 4.18 -7.08 -6.43
N SER A 86 5.20 -7.06 -7.28
CA SER A 86 5.21 -7.78 -8.55
C SER A 86 6.61 -8.30 -8.90
N ASP A 87 6.68 -9.22 -9.87
CA ASP A 87 7.96 -9.57 -10.51
C ASP A 87 8.29 -8.60 -11.67
N ALA A 88 9.40 -8.86 -12.37
CA ALA A 88 9.86 -8.02 -13.49
C ALA A 88 8.94 -8.07 -14.72
N ALA A 89 8.14 -9.12 -14.86
CA ALA A 89 7.15 -9.26 -15.92
C ALA A 89 5.76 -8.69 -15.51
N GLY A 90 5.66 -8.16 -14.29
CA GLY A 90 4.41 -7.66 -13.73
C GLY A 90 3.48 -8.78 -13.24
N ASN A 91 4.00 -10.00 -13.04
CA ASN A 91 3.22 -11.08 -12.43
C ASN A 91 3.11 -10.88 -10.93
N LEU A 92 2.12 -11.58 -10.38
CA LEU A 92 1.55 -11.31 -9.09
C LEU A 92 1.91 -12.37 -8.05
N PRO A 93 2.20 -12.06 -6.75
CA PRO A 93 2.19 -13.11 -5.74
C PRO A 93 0.84 -13.81 -5.75
N CYS A 94 0.83 -15.05 -6.21
CA CYS A 94 -0.34 -15.88 -6.05
C CYS A 94 -0.17 -16.57 -4.71
N ALA A 95 -0.82 -16.04 -3.67
CA ALA A 95 -0.85 -16.71 -2.38
C ALA A 95 -1.38 -18.13 -2.58
N ILE A 96 -0.73 -19.07 -1.89
CA ILE A 96 -0.84 -20.52 -1.97
C ILE A 96 -2.16 -20.98 -1.33
N TYR A 97 -3.27 -20.32 -1.66
CA TYR A 97 -4.58 -20.80 -1.28
C TYR A 97 -4.90 -21.99 -2.18
N SER A 98 -5.35 -23.08 -1.58
CA SER A 98 -5.75 -24.30 -2.28
C SER A 98 -6.89 -24.09 -3.30
N ASP A 99 -7.47 -22.88 -3.35
CA ASP A 99 -8.54 -22.49 -4.25
C ASP A 99 -8.09 -21.70 -5.50
N GLY A 100 -6.80 -21.41 -5.65
CA GLY A 100 -6.24 -20.72 -6.83
C GLY A 100 -6.39 -19.18 -6.81
N THR A 101 -6.66 -18.57 -5.66
CA THR A 101 -6.77 -17.11 -5.51
C THR A 101 -5.39 -16.43 -5.44
N CYS A 102 -5.17 -15.35 -6.22
CA CYS A 102 -3.95 -14.55 -6.14
C CYS A 102 -4.13 -13.31 -5.25
N ALA A 103 -3.47 -13.29 -4.09
CA ALA A 103 -3.44 -12.14 -3.20
C ALA A 103 -2.49 -11.05 -3.72
N PHE A 104 -3.01 -9.89 -4.13
CA PHE A 104 -2.19 -8.97 -4.91
C PHE A 104 -2.02 -7.56 -4.40
N THR A 105 -2.88 -7.08 -3.53
CA THR A 105 -2.73 -5.72 -3.03
C THR A 105 -2.99 -5.74 -1.56
N ILE A 106 -1.99 -5.39 -0.78
CA ILE A 106 -2.14 -5.20 0.64
C ILE A 106 -2.45 -3.73 0.84
N THR A 107 -3.70 -3.43 1.15
CA THR A 107 -4.11 -2.11 1.55
C THR A 107 -4.01 -2.03 3.07
N LEU A 108 -2.93 -1.42 3.56
CA LEU A 108 -2.81 -1.05 4.97
C LEU A 108 -3.76 0.11 5.22
N ARG A 109 -4.97 -0.17 5.71
CA ARG A 109 -5.87 0.85 6.24
C ARG A 109 -5.38 1.21 7.62
N ALA A 110 -4.51 2.21 7.68
CA ALA A 110 -4.06 2.82 8.92
C ALA A 110 -5.16 3.71 9.54
N ILE A 111 -6.34 3.16 9.83
CA ILE A 111 -7.30 3.85 10.70
C ILE A 111 -6.81 3.61 12.12
N PHE A 112 -5.83 4.44 12.50
CA PHE A 112 -5.31 4.63 13.85
C PHE A 112 -4.79 3.35 14.52
N PHE A 113 -3.48 3.12 14.42
CA PHE A 113 -2.74 2.52 15.54
C PHE A 113 -2.99 3.41 16.77
N ASN A 114 -3.99 3.03 17.56
CA ASN A 114 -4.29 3.37 18.93
C ASN A 114 -3.39 4.47 19.55
N LEU A 115 -3.80 5.74 19.47
CA LEU A 115 -3.36 6.75 20.44
C LEU A 115 -4.09 6.51 21.77
N SER A 116 -3.75 5.45 22.50
CA SER A 116 -4.09 5.26 23.92
C SER A 116 -3.44 4.02 24.56
N SER A 117 -2.17 3.73 24.25
CA SER A 117 -1.39 2.78 25.07
C SER A 117 0.09 3.13 25.14
N ARG A 118 0.39 4.39 25.49
CA ARG A 118 1.57 4.79 26.29
C ARG A 118 1.19 6.05 27.07
N HIS A 119 0.44 5.85 28.15
CA HIS A 119 0.50 6.80 29.26
C HIS A 119 1.94 6.83 29.78
N LEU A 120 2.40 8.03 30.09
CA LEU A 120 3.63 8.31 30.82
C LEU A 120 3.77 7.35 32.00
N GLY A 121 4.84 6.55 31.99
CA GLY A 121 5.35 5.93 33.21
C GLY A 121 6.22 6.96 33.93
N LEU A 122 5.59 7.72 34.82
CA LEU A 122 6.18 8.01 36.13
C LEU A 122 5.81 6.84 37.05
#